data_AF-A0A944T599-F1
#
_entry.id   AF-A0A944T599-F1
#
_cell.length_a   1.000
_cell.length_b   1.000
_cell.length_c   1.000
_cell.angle_alpha   90.00
_cell.angle_beta   90.00
_cell.angle_gamma   90.00
#
_symmetry.space_group_name_H-M   'P 1'
#
loop_
_entity.id
_entity.type
_entity.pdbx_description
1 polymer ?
#
loop_
_entity_poly.entity_id
_entity_poly.type
_entity_poly.pdbx_seq_one_letter_code
_entity_poly.pdbx_strand_id
1 'polypeptide(L)' 'MSASDIFQDKTTSVNQMWQTDFTYFKIVGWGWYYLSTILDDYSRFIVNWKLCATMKQRM' A
#
# COMPACT_ATOMS: atom_id res chain seq x y z
N MET A 1 -16.94 18.58 8.44
CA MET A 1 -16.58 17.16 8.63
C MET A 1 -15.08 17.12 8.82
N SER A 2 -14.60 16.98 10.06
CA SER A 2 -13.18 16.69 10.31
C SER A 2 -13.01 15.20 10.11
N ALA A 3 -12.03 14.79 9.30
CA ALA A 3 -11.55 13.41 9.37
C ALA A 3 -11.07 13.19 10.82
N SER A 4 -11.52 12.12 11.46
CA SER A 4 -10.99 11.70 12.75
C SER A 4 -9.61 11.10 12.53
N ASP A 5 -8.60 11.56 13.27
CA ASP A 5 -7.22 11.06 13.17
C ASP A 5 -7.06 9.58 13.58
N ILE A 6 -8.14 8.97 14.09
CA ILE A 6 -8.14 7.63 14.68
C ILE A 6 -9.33 6.84 14.13
N PHE A 7 -9.05 5.66 13.56
CA PHE A 7 -10.07 4.68 13.20
C PHE A 7 -10.81 4.19 14.44
N GLN A 8 -12.15 4.20 14.39
CA GLN A 8 -13.02 3.75 15.48
C GLN A 8 -12.83 2.24 15.75
N ASP A 9 -12.66 1.46 14.69
CA ASP A 9 -12.42 0.01 14.76
C ASP A 9 -10.96 -0.30 14.46
N LYS A 10 -10.19 -0.58 15.51
CA LYS A 10 -8.80 -1.01 15.40
C LYS A 10 -8.73 -2.51 15.12
N THR A 11 -7.79 -2.90 14.27
CA THR A 11 -7.45 -4.32 14.11
C THR A 11 -6.89 -4.89 15.42
N THR A 12 -7.29 -6.11 15.75
CA THR A 12 -6.92 -6.84 16.97
C THR A 12 -6.05 -8.07 16.69
N SER A 13 -5.94 -8.49 15.43
CA SER A 13 -5.07 -9.58 15.01
C SER A 13 -4.62 -9.43 13.55
N VAL A 14 -3.59 -10.19 13.17
CA VAL A 14 -3.05 -10.22 11.80
C VAL A 14 -4.11 -10.63 10.77
N ASN A 15 -4.03 -10.06 9.57
CA ASN A 15 -4.88 -10.33 8.42
C ASN A 15 -6.38 -9.96 8.59
N GLN A 16 -6.71 -9.04 9.50
CA GLN A 16 -8.07 -8.51 9.62
C GLN A 16 -8.35 -7.35 8.66
N MET A 17 -7.33 -6.55 8.32
CA MET A 17 -7.43 -5.45 7.38
C MET A 17 -6.10 -5.28 6.66
N TRP A 18 -6.17 -5.09 5.35
CA TRP A 18 -5.02 -4.76 4.52
C TRP A 18 -5.18 -3.37 3.92
N GLN A 19 -4.16 -2.55 4.08
CA GLN A 19 -4.05 -1.26 3.43
C GLN A 19 -3.29 -1.44 2.11
N THR A 20 -3.82 -0.84 1.05
CA THR A 20 -3.19 -0.86 -0.27
C THR A 20 -2.84 0.54 -0.70
N ASP A 21 -1.56 0.79 -0.97
CA ASP A 21 -1.07 2.09 -1.40
C ASP A 21 -0.37 1.99 -2.76
N PHE A 22 -0.55 3.03 -3.56
CA PHE A 22 0.11 3.21 -4.85
C PHE A 22 0.82 4.55 -4.88
N THR A 23 2.11 4.54 -5.17
CA THR A 23 2.91 5.77 -5.20
C THR A 23 3.88 5.80 -6.38
N TYR A 24 4.22 7.00 -6.82
CA TYR A 24 5.29 7.22 -7.78
C TYR A 24 6.63 7.08 -7.09
N PHE A 25 7.46 6.18 -7.60
CA PHE A 25 8.78 5.89 -7.07
C PHE A 25 9.84 6.14 -8.14
N LYS A 26 10.78 7.06 -7.86
CA LYS A 26 11.88 7.38 -8.75
C LYS A 26 13.08 6.48 -8.42
N ILE A 27 13.47 5.64 -9.37
CA ILE A 27 14.70 4.85 -9.30
C ILE A 27 15.79 5.61 -10.04
N VAL A 28 16.85 5.98 -9.33
CA VAL A 28 17.99 6.70 -9.91
C VAL A 28 18.61 5.85 -11.03
N GLY A 29 18.70 6.42 -12.22
CA GLY A 29 19.23 5.76 -13.43
C GLY A 29 18.21 4.96 -14.26
N TRP A 30 17.01 4.68 -13.73
CA TRP A 30 16.00 3.83 -14.40
C TRP A 30 14.70 4.58 -14.70
N GLY A 31 14.42 5.67 -13.97
CA GLY A 31 13.27 6.52 -14.21
C GLY A 31 12.16 6.35 -13.17
N TRP A 32 10.92 6.68 -13.56
CA TRP A 32 9.75 6.64 -12.69
C TRP A 32 8.99 5.33 -12.84
N TYR A 33 8.61 4.76 -11.70
CA TYR A 33 7.82 3.55 -11.61
C TYR A 33 6.65 3.75 -10.66
N TYR A 34 5.62 2.92 -10.80
CA TYR A 34 4.55 2.79 -9.82
C TYR A 34 4.92 1.68 -8.85
N LEU A 35 4.99 2.02 -7.57
CA LEU A 35 5.10 1.05 -6.49
C LEU A 35 3.71 0.82 -5.90
N SER A 36 3.27 -0.43 -5.92
CA SER A 36 2.06 -0.91 -5.25
C SER A 36 2.48 -1.74 -4.04
N THR A 37 1.93 -1.44 -2.87
CA THR A 37 2.19 -2.17 -1.63
C THR A 37 0.89 -2.58 -0.97
N ILE A 38 0.86 -3.82 -0.45
CA ILE A 38 -0.20 -4.33 0.42
C ILE A 38 0.41 -4.50 1.80
N LEU A 39 -0.12 -3.79 2.79
CA LEU A 39 0.35 -3.76 4.17
C LEU A 39 -0.73 -4.29 5.11
N ASP A 40 -0.36 -5.18 6.02
CA ASP A 40 -1.26 -5.61 7.10
C ASP A 40 -1.37 -4.53 8.17
N ASP A 41 -2.58 -4.08 8.47
CA ASP A 41 -2.80 -2.96 9.38
C ASP A 41 -2.37 -3.29 10.82
N TYR A 42 -2.52 -4.54 11.26
CA TYR A 42 -2.19 -4.94 12.62
C TYR A 42 -0.66 -5.08 12.82
N SER A 43 -0.02 -5.93 12.03
CA SER A 43 1.41 -6.24 12.16
C SER A 43 2.35 -5.22 11.53
N ARG A 44 1.82 -4.34 10.65
CA ARG A 44 2.60 -3.40 9.84
C ARG A 44 3.58 -4.07 8.86
N PHE A 45 3.43 -5.37 8.61
CA PHE A 45 4.23 -6.07 7.60
C PHE A 45 3.69 -5.85 6.19
N ILE A 46 4.61 -5.76 5.23
CA ILE A 46 4.28 -5.77 3.81
C ILE A 46 3.97 -7.21 3.42
N VAL A 47 2.70 -7.48 3.12
CA VAL A 47 2.21 -8.79 2.68
C VAL A 47 2.61 -9.04 1.24
N ASN A 48 2.55 -8.01 0.39
CA ASN A 48 2.96 -8.08 -1.00
C ASN A 48 3.36 -6.71 -1.54
N TRP A 49 4.20 -6.68 -2.57
CA TRP A 49 4.52 -5.46 -3.29
C TRP A 49 4.81 -5.75 -4.76
N LYS A 50 4.61 -4.74 -5.60
CA LYS A 50 4.92 -4.82 -7.03
C LYS A 50 5.40 -3.48 -7.56
N LEU A 51 6.49 -3.54 -8.31
CA LEU A 51 6.99 -2.41 -9.08
C LEU A 51 6.54 -2.55 -10.55
N CYS A 52 5.86 -1.53 -11.06
CA CYS A 52 5.31 -1.52 -12.42
C CYS A 52 5.80 -0.27 -13.16
N ALA A 53 6.34 -0.43 -14.37
CA ALA A 53 6.74 0.71 -15.21
C ALA A 53 5.54 1.52 -15.73
N THR A 54 4.37 0.87 -15.84
CA THR A 54 3.10 1.49 -16.24
C THR A 54 1.97 0.87 -15.43
N MET A 55 0.93 1.65 -15.11
CA MET A 55 -0.33 1.11 -14.56
C MET A 55 -1.09 0.36 -15.66
N LYS A 56 -0.66 -0.87 -15.96
CA LYS A 56 -1.38 -1.78 -16.85
C LYS A 56 -2.14 -2.81 -16.02
N GLN A 57 -3.46 -2.83 -16.16
CA GLN A 57 -4.30 -3.89 -15.64
C GLN A 57 -4.03 -5.14 -16.49
N ARG A 58 -3.56 -6.22 -15.86
CA ARG A 58 -3.57 -7.54 -16.48
C ARG A 58 -4.91 -8.15 -16.09
N MET A 59 -5.83 -8.21 -17.06
CA MET A 59 -7.04 -9.04 -16.95
C MET A 59 -6.66 -10.51 -16.89
#